data_AF-A0A453MGS6-F1
#
_entry.id   AF-A0A453MGS6-F1
#
_cell.length_a   1.000
_cell.length_b   1.000
_cell.length_c   1.000
_cell.angle_alpha   90.00
_cell.angle_beta   90.00
_cell.angle_gamma   90.00
#
_symmetry.space_group_name_H-M   'P 1'
#
loop_
_entity.id
_entity.type
_entity.pdbx_description
1 polymer ?
#
loop_
_entity_poly.entity_id
_entity_poly.type
_entity_poly.pdbx_seq_one_letter_code
_entity_poly.pdbx_strand_id
1 'polypeptide(L)'
;MIQCARQPGLAQIWEDILGFENCEFYIKRWPQLVGMQFEDVLISFPDAVPCGIKMASYGGKIILNPDDCYVLQEGDEVIVIAEDDDTYTPSPLPKVKEAVYIDIVRHERNSQKILLCGMRRDIDDMIVVLDAFLAPGSELWMFNDVPEIDRERKLIEGGLDFSRLENITLVHRDGNAVIRRHLESLPLESFDSILILADESVEDSAIQADSRSLATLLLIRDIQAKRLPYKEAIGSDGFRRSLSEGSWMGEMQQASDKSVIISEILDPRTKNLLYMSKISDYVLSNELVSMALAMVAEDRQINYVLEELFAEQGNELQIRQSDLYLREDEELNFFEVMLRARQRKEVVIGYRLEDAERAIINPPDKVSRRRWSPKDVFVAIAEKE
;
A
#
# COMPACT_ATOMS: atom_id res chain seq x y z
N MET A 1 2.17 -4.89 6.07
CA MET A 1 3.11 -5.57 5.15
C MET A 1 2.41 -6.14 3.92
N ILE A 2 1.34 -6.93 4.08
CA ILE A 2 0.62 -7.60 2.97
C ILE A 2 0.13 -6.61 1.91
N GLN A 3 -0.56 -5.53 2.30
CA GLN A 3 -1.00 -4.49 1.36
C GLN A 3 0.16 -3.89 0.55
N CYS A 4 1.29 -3.59 1.21
CA CYS A 4 2.49 -3.07 0.55
C CYS A 4 3.14 -4.09 -0.40
N ALA A 5 3.03 -5.38 -0.11
CA ALA A 5 3.53 -6.44 -1.00
C ALA A 5 2.72 -6.47 -2.30
N ARG A 6 1.39 -6.40 -2.17
CA ARG A 6 0.46 -6.40 -3.30
C ARG A 6 0.58 -5.14 -4.17
N GLN A 7 0.81 -3.99 -3.54
CA GLN A 7 0.78 -2.70 -4.21
C GLN A 7 2.04 -1.87 -3.90
N PRO A 8 3.07 -1.95 -4.76
CA PRO A 8 4.31 -1.20 -4.60
C PRO A 8 4.06 0.31 -4.60
N GLY A 9 4.54 0.97 -3.55
CA GLY A 9 4.30 2.39 -3.29
C GLY A 9 3.32 2.67 -2.15
N LEU A 10 2.47 1.71 -1.75
CA LEU A 10 1.59 1.89 -0.59
C LEU A 10 2.36 2.08 0.72
N ALA A 11 3.57 1.52 0.83
CA ALA A 11 4.40 1.70 2.03
C ALA A 11 4.69 3.18 2.31
N GLN A 12 5.06 3.93 1.28
CA GLN A 12 5.34 5.36 1.38
C GLN A 12 4.07 6.18 1.66
N ILE A 13 2.94 5.77 1.08
CA ILE A 13 1.63 6.40 1.34
C ILE A 13 1.18 6.17 2.78
N TRP A 14 1.36 4.95 3.30
CA TRP A 14 1.05 4.62 4.69
C TRP A 14 1.97 5.36 5.67
N GLU A 15 3.25 5.52 5.34
CA GLU A 15 4.17 6.34 6.13
C GLU A 15 3.75 7.81 6.15
N ASP A 16 3.32 8.37 5.02
CA ASP A 16 2.83 9.74 4.94
C ASP A 16 1.50 9.95 5.71
N ILE A 17 0.58 8.98 5.65
CA ILE A 17 -0.76 9.10 6.27
C ILE A 17 -0.74 8.80 7.77
N LEU A 18 0.10 7.85 8.20
CA LEU A 18 0.22 7.52 9.63
C LEU A 18 1.14 8.50 10.36
N GLY A 19 2.05 9.16 9.64
CA GLY A 19 2.96 10.13 10.21
C GLY A 19 2.34 11.52 10.32
N PHE A 20 2.59 12.18 11.45
CA PHE A 20 2.21 13.58 11.72
C PHE A 20 3.00 14.62 10.91
N GLU A 21 3.86 14.18 9.97
CA GLU A 21 4.70 15.10 9.19
C GLU A 21 4.02 15.62 7.92
N ASN A 22 2.99 14.92 7.40
CA ASN A 22 2.35 15.27 6.13
C ASN A 22 0.84 15.48 6.29
N CYS A 23 0.01 14.58 5.78
CA CYS A 23 -1.44 14.70 5.87
C CYS A 23 -2.04 13.45 6.49
N GLU A 24 -2.92 13.64 7.46
CA GLU A 24 -3.50 12.59 8.28
C GLU A 24 -5.01 12.73 8.41
N PHE A 25 -5.64 11.76 9.09
CA PHE A 25 -7.10 11.74 9.25
C PHE A 25 -7.56 12.65 10.38
N TYR A 26 -8.52 13.53 10.08
CA TYR A 26 -9.21 14.35 11.07
C TYR A 26 -10.72 14.18 10.98
N ILE A 27 -11.39 14.20 12.14
CA ILE A 27 -12.84 14.13 12.26
C ILE A 27 -13.33 15.44 12.88
N LYS A 28 -14.15 16.20 12.13
CA LYS A 28 -14.60 17.51 12.58
C LYS A 28 -16.04 17.82 12.15
N ARG A 29 -16.79 18.43 13.07
CA ARG A 29 -18.15 18.90 12.79
C ARG A 29 -18.14 20.21 12.00
N TRP A 30 -18.96 20.27 10.96
CA TRP A 30 -19.14 21.46 10.12
C TRP A 30 -20.62 21.81 9.97
N PRO A 31 -21.20 22.61 10.89
CA PRO A 31 -22.64 22.93 10.88
C PRO A 31 -23.13 23.58 9.58
N GLN A 32 -22.26 24.31 8.88
CA GLN A 32 -22.56 24.94 7.60
C GLN A 32 -22.75 23.96 6.43
N LEU A 33 -22.34 22.70 6.58
CA LEU A 33 -22.48 21.65 5.55
C LEU A 33 -23.77 20.82 5.73
N VAL A 34 -24.54 21.05 6.79
CA VAL A 34 -25.80 20.32 7.03
C VAL A 34 -26.76 20.55 5.85
N GLY A 35 -27.31 19.45 5.34
CA GLY A 35 -28.20 19.45 4.17
C GLY A 35 -27.47 19.31 2.82
N MET A 36 -26.13 19.35 2.79
CA MET A 36 -25.37 19.07 1.56
C MET A 36 -25.23 17.57 1.32
N GLN A 37 -25.19 17.19 0.04
CA GLN A 37 -24.88 15.82 -0.37
C GLN A 37 -23.38 15.55 -0.27
N PHE A 38 -22.99 14.29 -0.05
CA PHE A 38 -21.58 13.93 0.08
C PHE A 38 -20.77 14.25 -1.19
N GLU A 39 -21.36 14.14 -2.38
CA GLU A 39 -20.71 14.56 -3.64
C GLU A 39 -20.27 16.04 -3.64
N ASP A 40 -21.07 16.91 -3.03
CA ASP A 40 -20.76 18.34 -2.92
C ASP A 40 -19.74 18.57 -1.79
N VAL A 41 -19.90 17.88 -0.67
CA VAL A 41 -18.96 17.94 0.46
C VAL A 41 -17.56 17.55 0.01
N LEU A 42 -17.43 16.49 -0.81
CA LEU A 42 -16.18 15.97 -1.36
C LEU A 42 -15.33 17.04 -2.05
N ILE A 43 -15.96 18.00 -2.72
CA ILE A 43 -15.28 19.08 -3.45
C ILE A 43 -15.36 20.45 -2.73
N SER A 44 -15.81 20.46 -1.48
CA SER A 44 -15.97 21.70 -0.70
C SER A 44 -14.70 22.18 -0.02
N PHE A 45 -13.66 21.35 0.10
CA PHE A 45 -12.44 21.66 0.85
C PHE A 45 -11.24 21.86 -0.08
N PRO A 46 -10.67 23.08 -0.19
CA PRO A 46 -9.48 23.31 -0.99
C PRO A 46 -8.24 22.59 -0.43
N ASP A 47 -8.13 22.55 0.90
CA ASP A 47 -6.94 22.10 1.64
C ASP A 47 -7.12 20.75 2.33
N ALA A 48 -8.23 20.03 2.06
CA ALA A 48 -8.47 18.70 2.58
C ALA A 48 -9.23 17.81 1.58
N VAL A 49 -9.18 16.50 1.77
CA VAL A 49 -9.97 15.54 1.00
C VAL A 49 -10.95 14.81 1.93
N PRO A 50 -12.26 15.07 1.84
CA PRO A 50 -13.27 14.29 2.56
C PRO A 50 -13.28 12.83 2.10
N CYS A 51 -13.23 11.91 3.05
CA CYS A 51 -13.19 10.47 2.78
C CYS A 51 -14.22 9.67 3.56
N GLY A 52 -14.98 10.30 4.46
CA GLY A 52 -16.01 9.62 5.23
C GLY A 52 -16.87 10.55 6.05
N ILE A 53 -17.88 9.97 6.70
CA ILE A 53 -18.79 10.65 7.60
C ILE A 53 -18.92 9.85 8.90
N LYS A 54 -18.92 10.54 10.02
CA LYS A 54 -19.38 10.01 11.30
C LYS A 54 -20.84 10.39 11.51
N MET A 55 -21.71 9.40 11.51
CA MET A 55 -23.15 9.59 11.57
C MET A 55 -23.64 9.72 13.02
N ALA A 56 -24.16 10.88 13.40
CA ALA A 56 -24.73 11.12 14.73
C ALA A 56 -25.96 10.25 14.99
N SER A 57 -26.81 10.05 13.96
CA SER A 57 -28.03 9.25 14.04
C SER A 57 -27.80 7.78 14.35
N TYR A 58 -26.60 7.26 14.07
CA TYR A 58 -26.18 5.87 14.32
C TYR A 58 -25.16 5.79 15.46
N GLY A 59 -25.28 6.63 16.48
CA GLY A 59 -24.44 6.57 17.67
C GLY A 59 -22.96 6.90 17.40
N GLY A 60 -22.67 7.67 16.35
CA GLY A 60 -21.31 8.01 15.97
C GLY A 60 -20.61 6.94 15.12
N LYS A 61 -21.37 6.08 14.42
CA LYS A 61 -20.80 5.13 13.46
C LYS A 61 -20.05 5.87 12.36
N ILE A 62 -18.80 5.47 12.13
CA ILE A 62 -17.96 5.94 11.03
C ILE A 62 -18.30 5.13 9.77
N ILE A 63 -18.44 5.83 8.65
CA ILE A 63 -18.55 5.26 7.31
C ILE A 63 -17.50 5.93 6.43
N LEU A 64 -16.54 5.15 5.96
CA LEU A 64 -15.65 5.56 4.89
C LEU A 64 -16.35 5.40 3.55
N ASN A 65 -16.02 6.29 2.60
CA ASN A 65 -16.51 6.25 1.23
C ASN A 65 -18.05 6.11 1.14
N PRO A 66 -18.84 7.00 1.79
CA PRO A 66 -20.29 6.93 1.75
C PRO A 66 -20.84 7.15 0.33
N ASP A 67 -22.10 6.78 0.10
CA ASP A 67 -22.78 7.06 -1.17
C ASP A 67 -22.90 8.57 -1.42
N ASP A 68 -22.76 8.98 -2.68
CA ASP A 68 -22.77 10.39 -3.10
C ASP A 68 -24.02 11.15 -2.68
N CYS A 69 -25.17 10.46 -2.67
CA CYS A 69 -26.46 11.01 -2.30
C CYS A 69 -26.70 11.12 -0.79
N TYR A 70 -25.74 10.71 0.04
CA TYR A 70 -25.83 10.85 1.48
C TYR A 70 -25.93 12.33 1.85
N VAL A 71 -26.99 12.72 2.55
CA VAL A 71 -27.22 14.10 2.99
C VAL A 71 -26.73 14.26 4.41
N LEU A 72 -25.79 15.18 4.65
CA LEU A 72 -25.27 15.46 6.00
C LEU A 72 -26.40 15.95 6.91
N GLN A 73 -26.55 15.30 8.06
CA GLN A 73 -27.53 15.61 9.09
C GLN A 73 -26.93 16.49 10.18
N GLU A 74 -27.80 17.06 11.02
CA GLU A 74 -27.35 17.79 12.19
C GLU A 74 -26.61 16.86 13.17
N GLY A 75 -25.36 17.21 13.48
CA GLY A 75 -24.53 16.45 14.41
C GLY A 75 -23.50 15.56 13.72
N ASP A 76 -23.64 15.31 12.42
CA ASP A 76 -22.66 14.54 11.66
C ASP A 76 -21.32 15.29 11.59
N GLU A 77 -20.24 14.51 11.51
CA GLU A 77 -18.88 15.02 11.40
C GLU A 77 -18.25 14.48 10.12
N VAL A 78 -17.43 15.31 9.47
CA VAL A 78 -16.74 14.94 8.22
C VAL A 78 -15.37 14.39 8.57
N ILE A 79 -15.04 13.25 7.98
CA ILE A 79 -13.71 12.64 8.05
C ILE A 79 -12.95 13.12 6.81
N VAL A 80 -11.79 13.73 7.02
CA VAL A 80 -10.94 14.26 5.95
C VAL A 80 -9.51 13.79 6.10
N ILE A 81 -8.77 13.83 5.00
CA ILE A 81 -7.30 13.85 5.03
C ILE A 81 -6.84 15.31 4.85
N ALA A 82 -6.10 15.84 5.82
CA ALA A 82 -5.61 17.23 5.84
C ALA A 82 -4.22 17.32 6.47
N GLU A 83 -3.52 18.46 6.32
CA GLU A 83 -2.18 18.67 6.86
C GLU A 83 -2.15 18.81 8.39
N ASP A 84 -3.15 19.48 8.95
CA ASP A 84 -3.31 19.68 10.41
C ASP A 84 -4.79 19.88 10.76
N ASP A 85 -5.15 19.87 12.04
CA ASP A 85 -6.54 19.97 12.52
C ASP A 85 -7.19 21.36 12.28
N ASP A 86 -6.36 22.37 12.06
CA ASP A 86 -6.76 23.78 11.87
C ASP A 86 -6.44 24.37 10.47
N THR A 87 -5.83 23.59 9.56
CA THR A 87 -5.37 24.06 8.24
C THR A 87 -6.43 24.03 7.15
N TYR A 88 -7.63 23.50 7.41
CA TYR A 88 -8.67 23.30 6.41
C TYR A 88 -10.04 23.84 6.84
N THR A 89 -10.80 24.33 5.86
CA THR A 89 -12.16 24.86 6.05
C THR A 89 -12.97 24.68 4.76
N PRO A 90 -14.29 24.44 4.84
CA PRO A 90 -15.10 24.38 3.63
C PRO A 90 -15.19 25.74 2.95
N SER A 91 -15.27 25.70 1.62
CA SER A 91 -15.36 26.84 0.71
C SER A 91 -16.56 26.67 -0.22
N PRO A 92 -17.02 27.74 -0.90
CA PRO A 92 -18.07 27.60 -1.91
C PRO A 92 -17.68 26.61 -3.00
N LEU A 93 -18.66 25.84 -3.49
CA LEU A 93 -18.42 24.79 -4.48
C LEU A 93 -17.66 25.33 -5.71
N PRO A 94 -16.54 24.69 -6.08
CA PRO A 94 -15.79 25.08 -7.27
C PRO A 94 -16.60 24.79 -8.53
N LYS A 95 -16.33 25.53 -9.61
CA LYS A 95 -16.89 25.21 -10.92
C LYS A 95 -16.11 24.04 -11.53
N VAL A 96 -16.63 22.83 -11.36
CA VAL A 96 -16.08 21.60 -11.93
C VAL A 96 -16.90 21.24 -13.18
N LYS A 97 -16.26 20.80 -14.28
CA LYS A 97 -17.01 20.30 -15.44
C LYS A 97 -17.66 18.98 -15.06
N GLU A 98 -18.86 18.72 -15.59
CA GLU A 98 -19.48 17.40 -15.46
C GLU A 98 -18.52 16.31 -15.95
N ALA A 99 -18.35 15.30 -15.10
CA ALA A 99 -17.52 14.15 -15.40
C ALA A 99 -18.12 13.37 -16.58
N VAL A 100 -17.40 13.31 -17.69
CA VAL A 100 -17.79 12.44 -18.81
C VAL A 100 -17.69 11.00 -18.35
N TYR A 101 -18.72 10.21 -18.63
CA TYR A 101 -18.72 8.78 -18.35
C TYR A 101 -17.57 8.07 -19.08
N ILE A 102 -16.79 7.28 -18.33
CA ILE A 102 -15.75 6.41 -18.86
C ILE A 102 -16.19 4.97 -18.61
N ASP A 103 -16.01 4.12 -19.63
CA ASP A 103 -16.44 2.74 -19.53
C ASP A 103 -15.64 2.02 -18.43
N ILE A 104 -16.34 1.30 -17.57
CA ILE A 104 -15.74 0.66 -16.41
C ILE A 104 -15.12 -0.66 -16.88
N VAL A 105 -13.86 -0.61 -17.31
CA VAL A 105 -13.07 -1.82 -17.50
C VAL A 105 -12.70 -2.35 -16.11
N ARG A 106 -13.20 -3.55 -15.78
CA ARG A 106 -12.74 -4.35 -14.64
C ARG A 106 -11.75 -5.36 -15.18
N HIS A 107 -10.50 -5.28 -14.73
CA HIS A 107 -9.50 -6.29 -15.06
C HIS A 107 -9.71 -7.51 -14.16
N GLU A 108 -9.65 -8.71 -14.74
CA GLU A 108 -9.64 -9.94 -13.95
C GLU A 108 -8.35 -9.99 -13.11
N ARG A 109 -8.49 -10.37 -11.83
CA ARG A 109 -7.33 -10.55 -10.97
C ARG A 109 -6.58 -11.80 -11.40
N ASN A 110 -5.28 -11.64 -11.63
CA ASN A 110 -4.39 -12.76 -11.94
C ASN A 110 -3.91 -13.44 -10.65
N SER A 111 -3.65 -14.74 -10.71
CA SER A 111 -3.00 -15.45 -9.62
C SER A 111 -1.59 -14.91 -9.37
N GLN A 112 -1.17 -14.91 -8.11
CA GLN A 112 0.12 -14.38 -7.68
C GLN A 112 0.94 -15.46 -6.96
N LYS A 113 2.26 -15.34 -7.01
CA LYS A 113 3.22 -16.17 -6.26
C LYS A 113 3.95 -15.32 -5.22
N ILE A 114 3.71 -15.61 -3.95
CA ILE A 114 4.29 -14.87 -2.83
C ILE A 114 5.24 -15.78 -2.06
N LEU A 115 6.41 -15.28 -1.67
CA LEU A 115 7.38 -15.99 -0.83
C LEU A 115 7.44 -15.34 0.56
N LEU A 116 7.28 -16.14 1.61
CA LEU A 116 7.57 -15.76 3.00
C LEU A 116 8.91 -16.39 3.41
N CYS A 117 9.88 -15.55 3.78
CA CYS A 117 11.16 -15.98 4.34
C CYS A 117 11.17 -15.75 5.86
N GLY A 118 11.35 -16.83 6.62
CA GLY A 118 11.30 -16.82 8.08
C GLY A 118 10.00 -17.40 8.64
N MET A 119 10.02 -17.82 9.90
CA MET A 119 8.83 -18.25 10.65
C MET A 119 8.50 -17.18 11.69
N ARG A 120 7.67 -16.21 11.32
CA ARG A 120 7.19 -15.17 12.24
C ARG A 120 6.23 -15.77 13.28
N ARG A 121 6.15 -15.16 14.47
CA ARG A 121 5.06 -15.42 15.41
C ARG A 121 3.70 -15.09 14.77
N ASP A 122 2.70 -15.91 15.05
CA ASP A 122 1.32 -15.74 14.56
C ASP A 122 1.24 -15.57 13.02
N ILE A 123 2.08 -16.29 12.28
CA ILE A 123 2.13 -16.21 10.81
C ILE A 123 0.84 -16.75 10.16
N ASP A 124 0.07 -17.57 10.88
CA ASP A 124 -1.24 -18.06 10.50
C ASP A 124 -2.25 -16.93 10.24
N ASP A 125 -2.25 -15.87 11.06
CA ASP A 125 -3.07 -14.68 10.80
C ASP A 125 -2.70 -14.03 9.45
N MET A 126 -1.41 -13.95 9.14
CA MET A 126 -0.96 -13.43 7.84
C MET A 126 -1.40 -14.32 6.68
N ILE A 127 -1.42 -15.63 6.87
CA ILE A 127 -1.87 -16.59 5.84
C ILE A 127 -3.36 -16.41 5.57
N VAL A 128 -4.19 -16.31 6.61
CA VAL A 128 -5.65 -16.06 6.47
C VAL A 128 -5.89 -14.76 5.72
N VAL A 129 -5.19 -13.69 6.10
CA VAL A 129 -5.32 -12.40 5.42
C VAL A 129 -4.86 -12.51 3.95
N LEU A 130 -3.74 -13.17 3.66
CA LEU A 130 -3.29 -13.38 2.28
C LEU A 130 -4.29 -14.20 1.45
N ASP A 131 -4.89 -15.24 2.02
CA ASP A 131 -5.90 -16.05 1.33
C ASP A 131 -7.11 -15.19 0.95
N ALA A 132 -7.61 -14.34 1.85
CA ALA A 132 -8.72 -13.44 1.56
C ALA A 132 -8.41 -12.41 0.46
N PHE A 133 -7.15 -12.00 0.32
CA PHE A 133 -6.75 -10.92 -0.60
C PHE A 133 -6.28 -11.36 -1.99
N LEU A 134 -5.82 -12.61 -2.13
CA LEU A 134 -5.22 -13.11 -3.37
C LEU A 134 -6.28 -13.74 -4.28
N ALA A 135 -6.03 -13.73 -5.59
CA ALA A 135 -6.92 -14.34 -6.56
C ALA A 135 -6.87 -15.88 -6.49
N PRO A 136 -7.95 -16.59 -6.85
CA PRO A 136 -7.95 -18.05 -6.91
C PRO A 136 -6.78 -18.61 -7.73
N GLY A 137 -6.14 -19.66 -7.21
CA GLY A 137 -5.00 -20.32 -7.84
C GLY A 137 -3.64 -19.63 -7.56
N SER A 138 -3.59 -18.76 -6.56
CA SER A 138 -2.34 -18.15 -6.09
C SER A 138 -1.51 -19.16 -5.28
N GLU A 139 -0.20 -18.93 -5.19
CA GLU A 139 0.72 -19.79 -4.42
C GLU A 139 1.40 -18.98 -3.32
N LEU A 140 1.40 -19.52 -2.10
CA LEU A 140 2.14 -18.96 -0.97
C LEU A 140 3.25 -19.92 -0.56
N TRP A 141 4.48 -19.53 -0.84
CA TRP A 141 5.67 -20.30 -0.53
C TRP A 141 6.20 -19.91 0.84
N MET A 142 6.41 -20.90 1.71
CA MET A 142 6.98 -20.70 3.03
C MET A 142 8.40 -21.28 3.06
N PHE A 143 9.40 -20.43 3.28
CA PHE A 143 10.80 -20.80 3.35
C PHE A 143 11.39 -20.45 4.72
N ASN A 144 11.65 -21.46 5.54
CA ASN A 144 12.28 -21.32 6.86
C ASN A 144 12.92 -22.65 7.30
N ASP A 145 13.60 -22.65 8.44
CA ASP A 145 14.35 -23.79 8.97
C ASP A 145 13.51 -24.73 9.85
N VAL A 146 12.22 -24.42 10.06
CA VAL A 146 11.26 -25.31 10.72
C VAL A 146 10.86 -26.43 9.76
N PRO A 147 11.05 -27.72 10.12
CA PRO A 147 10.62 -28.85 9.30
C PRO A 147 9.13 -28.78 8.96
N GLU A 148 8.77 -29.18 7.74
CA GLU A 148 7.39 -29.12 7.21
C GLU A 148 6.33 -29.67 8.19
N ILE A 149 6.57 -30.85 8.76
CA ILE A 149 5.65 -31.51 9.71
C ILE A 149 5.41 -30.65 10.97
N ASP A 150 6.46 -30.02 11.49
CA ASP A 150 6.35 -29.18 12.68
C ASP A 150 5.69 -27.83 12.35
N ARG A 151 5.88 -27.34 11.12
CA ARG A 151 5.24 -26.12 10.62
C ARG A 151 3.74 -26.29 10.47
N GLU A 152 3.30 -27.38 9.84
CA GLU A 152 1.86 -27.69 9.73
C GLU A 152 1.20 -27.81 11.11
N ARG A 153 1.87 -28.49 12.05
CA ARG A 153 1.38 -28.58 13.44
C ARG A 153 1.22 -27.20 14.08
N LYS A 154 2.24 -26.34 13.98
CA LYS A 154 2.19 -24.97 14.52
C LYS A 154 1.01 -24.17 13.92
N LEU A 155 0.81 -24.25 12.61
CA LEU A 155 -0.28 -23.54 11.93
C LEU A 155 -1.66 -24.02 12.40
N ILE A 156 -1.85 -25.33 12.55
CA ILE A 156 -3.10 -25.91 13.08
C ILE A 156 -3.31 -25.49 14.54
N GLU A 157 -2.26 -25.49 15.36
CA GLU A 157 -2.31 -25.04 16.75
C GLU A 157 -2.65 -23.54 16.88
N GLY A 158 -2.21 -22.71 15.93
CA GLY A 158 -2.62 -21.30 15.79
C GLY A 158 -4.08 -21.11 15.35
N GLY A 159 -4.71 -22.18 14.83
CA GLY A 159 -6.11 -22.17 14.40
C GLY A 159 -6.32 -22.15 12.89
N LEU A 160 -5.24 -22.28 12.10
CA LEU A 160 -5.33 -22.37 10.65
C LEU A 160 -5.94 -23.72 10.22
N ASP A 161 -7.05 -23.65 9.49
CA ASP A 161 -7.68 -24.80 8.84
C ASP A 161 -7.36 -24.77 7.35
N PHE A 162 -6.39 -25.61 6.92
CA PHE A 162 -5.97 -25.68 5.52
C PHE A 162 -7.12 -26.01 4.55
N SER A 163 -8.18 -26.67 5.02
CA SER A 163 -9.34 -27.00 4.18
C SER A 163 -10.23 -25.79 3.85
N ARG A 164 -10.05 -24.68 4.57
CA ARG A 164 -10.79 -23.43 4.38
C ARG A 164 -10.06 -22.43 3.50
N LEU A 165 -8.83 -22.71 3.09
CA LEU A 165 -8.11 -21.84 2.16
C LEU A 165 -8.79 -21.94 0.79
N GLU A 166 -9.30 -20.82 0.29
CA GLU A 166 -10.09 -20.77 -0.95
C GLU A 166 -9.23 -20.37 -2.16
N ASN A 167 -8.27 -19.48 -1.95
CA ASN A 167 -7.55 -18.80 -3.03
C ASN A 167 -6.09 -19.24 -3.16
N ILE A 168 -5.44 -19.60 -2.06
CA ILE A 168 -4.01 -19.94 -2.04
C ILE A 168 -3.72 -21.43 -1.88
N THR A 169 -2.63 -21.87 -2.50
CA THR A 169 -1.98 -23.16 -2.19
C THR A 169 -0.68 -22.91 -1.44
N LEU A 170 -0.49 -23.59 -0.31
CA LEU A 170 0.75 -23.52 0.47
C LEU A 170 1.83 -24.42 -0.14
N VAL A 171 3.04 -23.87 -0.28
CA VAL A 171 4.21 -24.61 -0.75
C VAL A 171 5.33 -24.52 0.29
N HIS A 172 5.69 -25.66 0.86
CA HIS A 172 6.70 -25.74 1.91
C HIS A 172 8.11 -25.95 1.32
N ARG A 173 9.07 -25.15 1.79
CA ARG A 173 10.50 -25.32 1.53
C ARG A 173 11.28 -25.18 2.81
N ASP A 174 12.21 -26.11 3.02
CA ASP A 174 13.08 -26.12 4.17
C ASP A 174 14.42 -25.47 3.83
N GLY A 175 14.84 -24.53 4.65
CA GLY A 175 16.14 -23.91 4.51
C GLY A 175 16.33 -22.66 5.34
N ASN A 176 17.59 -22.34 5.57
CA ASN A 176 17.99 -21.15 6.29
C ASN A 176 18.12 -19.94 5.35
N ALA A 177 17.35 -18.88 5.63
CA ALA A 177 17.30 -17.62 4.88
C ALA A 177 18.64 -16.88 4.76
N VAL A 178 19.57 -17.08 5.70
CA VAL A 178 20.90 -16.46 5.62
C VAL A 178 21.94 -17.30 4.88
N ILE A 179 21.56 -18.47 4.34
CA ILE A 179 22.47 -19.36 3.60
C ILE A 179 22.16 -19.27 2.11
N ARG A 180 23.09 -18.65 1.36
CA ARG A 180 23.03 -18.51 -0.11
C ARG A 180 22.59 -19.77 -0.85
N ARG A 181 23.26 -20.92 -0.58
CA ARG A 181 22.99 -22.19 -1.27
C ARG A 181 21.54 -22.65 -1.13
N HIS A 182 20.88 -22.33 -0.01
CA HIS A 182 19.49 -22.70 0.21
C HIS A 182 18.55 -21.75 -0.56
N LEU A 183 18.80 -20.44 -0.51
CA LEU A 183 18.06 -19.46 -1.33
C LEU A 183 18.21 -19.73 -2.83
N GLU A 184 19.39 -20.19 -3.27
CA GLU A 184 19.63 -20.57 -4.66
C GLU A 184 18.81 -21.80 -5.11
N SER A 185 18.19 -22.55 -4.21
CA SER A 185 17.27 -23.62 -4.62
C SER A 185 15.88 -23.08 -5.02
N LEU A 186 15.57 -21.83 -4.69
CA LEU A 186 14.26 -21.22 -4.94
C LEU A 186 14.19 -20.55 -6.32
N PRO A 187 13.00 -20.53 -6.96
CA PRO A 187 12.76 -19.79 -8.19
C PRO A 187 12.50 -18.30 -7.89
N LEU A 188 13.51 -17.62 -7.35
CA LEU A 188 13.41 -16.24 -6.84
C LEU A 188 12.89 -15.21 -7.86
N GLU A 189 13.05 -15.49 -9.15
CA GLU A 189 12.61 -14.62 -10.25
C GLU A 189 11.13 -14.79 -10.62
N SER A 190 10.47 -15.82 -10.09
CA SER A 190 9.07 -16.14 -10.38
C SER A 190 8.07 -15.58 -9.37
N PHE A 191 8.56 -15.05 -8.24
CA PHE A 191 7.71 -14.47 -7.21
C PHE A 191 7.36 -13.03 -7.55
N ASP A 192 6.07 -12.71 -7.48
CA ASP A 192 5.59 -11.32 -7.61
C ASP A 192 6.06 -10.49 -6.41
N SER A 193 6.10 -11.11 -5.22
CA SER A 193 6.60 -10.47 -4.01
C SER A 193 7.25 -11.44 -3.04
N ILE A 194 8.26 -10.95 -2.31
CA ILE A 194 8.98 -11.69 -1.29
C ILE A 194 8.91 -10.89 0.01
N LEU A 195 8.40 -11.49 1.08
CA LEU A 195 8.36 -10.90 2.41
C LEU A 195 9.43 -11.60 3.27
N ILE A 196 10.39 -10.82 3.75
CA ILE A 196 11.41 -11.26 4.69
C ILE A 196 10.94 -10.85 6.08
N LEU A 197 10.60 -11.85 6.89
CA LEU A 197 9.97 -11.67 8.19
C LEU A 197 11.00 -11.82 9.31
N ALA A 198 10.78 -11.13 10.42
CA ALA A 198 11.52 -11.36 11.65
C ALA A 198 11.15 -12.74 12.19
N ASP A 199 12.12 -13.64 12.25
CA ASP A 199 11.91 -15.01 12.68
C ASP A 199 11.69 -15.08 14.20
N GLU A 200 10.70 -15.86 14.64
CA GLU A 200 10.31 -16.08 16.04
C GLU A 200 11.52 -16.47 16.91
N SER A 201 12.50 -17.18 16.35
CA SER A 201 13.69 -17.62 17.06
C SER A 201 14.66 -16.49 17.48
N VAL A 202 14.53 -15.31 16.87
CA VAL A 202 15.47 -14.17 17.05
C VAL A 202 14.77 -12.83 17.25
N GLU A 203 13.43 -12.78 17.19
CA GLU A 203 12.66 -11.53 17.28
C GLU A 203 12.82 -10.81 18.63
N ASP A 204 13.16 -11.53 19.70
CA ASP A 204 13.48 -10.95 21.02
C ASP A 204 14.69 -10.00 20.99
N SER A 205 15.54 -10.10 19.96
CA SER A 205 16.65 -9.19 19.73
C SER A 205 16.51 -8.49 18.38
N ALA A 206 15.96 -7.28 18.40
CA ALA A 206 15.77 -6.45 17.20
C ALA A 206 17.03 -6.37 16.32
N ILE A 207 18.21 -6.19 16.92
CA ILE A 207 19.49 -6.12 16.18
C ILE A 207 19.80 -7.42 15.44
N GLN A 208 19.52 -8.58 16.05
CA GLN A 208 19.77 -9.88 15.41
C GLN A 208 18.75 -10.19 14.33
N ALA A 209 17.46 -9.92 14.59
CA ALA A 209 16.38 -10.05 13.61
C ALA A 209 16.68 -9.18 12.37
N ASP A 210 16.94 -7.89 12.58
CA ASP A 210 17.27 -6.93 11.51
C ASP A 210 18.49 -7.37 10.70
N SER A 211 19.56 -7.81 11.38
CA SER A 211 20.77 -8.28 10.70
C SER A 211 20.48 -9.49 9.81
N ARG A 212 19.58 -10.40 10.21
CA ARG A 212 19.21 -11.58 9.41
C ARG A 212 18.29 -11.21 8.26
N SER A 213 17.32 -10.33 8.49
CA SER A 213 16.44 -9.82 7.44
C SER A 213 17.25 -9.11 6.34
N LEU A 214 18.21 -8.27 6.73
CA LEU A 214 19.11 -7.59 5.79
C LEU A 214 20.07 -8.54 5.07
N ALA A 215 20.63 -9.52 5.76
CA ALA A 215 21.47 -10.51 5.11
C ALA A 215 20.68 -11.29 4.05
N THR A 216 19.44 -11.68 4.37
CA THR A 216 18.53 -12.38 3.45
C THR A 216 18.21 -11.50 2.23
N LEU A 217 17.88 -10.22 2.46
CA LEU A 217 17.59 -9.24 1.42
C LEU A 217 18.74 -9.12 0.42
N LEU A 218 19.95 -8.88 0.93
CA LEU A 218 21.16 -8.73 0.11
C LEU A 218 21.48 -10.02 -0.65
N LEU A 219 21.30 -11.19 -0.03
CA LEU A 219 21.52 -12.47 -0.68
C LEU A 219 20.55 -12.71 -1.83
N ILE A 220 19.25 -12.47 -1.62
CA ILE A 220 18.23 -12.65 -2.67
C ILE A 220 18.54 -11.75 -3.86
N ARG A 221 18.84 -10.47 -3.62
CA ARG A 221 19.18 -9.52 -4.70
C ARG A 221 20.45 -9.91 -5.44
N ASP A 222 21.51 -10.28 -4.74
CA ASP A 222 22.74 -10.73 -5.40
C ASP A 222 22.54 -12.03 -6.20
N ILE A 223 21.70 -12.96 -5.72
CA ILE A 223 21.35 -14.18 -6.47
C ILE A 223 20.57 -13.83 -7.74
N GLN A 224 19.53 -12.99 -7.64
CA GLN A 224 18.75 -12.55 -8.80
C GLN A 224 19.63 -11.81 -9.82
N ALA A 225 20.51 -10.91 -9.37
CA ALA A 225 21.46 -10.18 -10.22
C ALA A 225 22.38 -11.13 -11.01
N LYS A 226 22.91 -12.17 -10.36
CA LYS A 226 23.79 -13.16 -11.01
C LYS A 226 23.06 -14.10 -11.97
N ARG A 227 21.76 -14.31 -11.78
CA ARG A 227 20.92 -15.16 -12.64
C ARG A 227 20.34 -14.41 -13.83
N LEU A 228 20.28 -13.08 -13.76
CA LEU A 228 19.91 -12.26 -14.90
C LEU A 228 20.98 -12.43 -16.00
N PRO A 229 20.63 -12.96 -17.19
CA PRO A 229 21.56 -12.93 -18.29
C PRO A 229 21.86 -11.46 -18.62
N TYR A 230 23.14 -11.11 -18.72
CA TYR A 230 23.61 -9.82 -19.21
C TYR A 230 22.93 -9.54 -20.57
N LYS A 231 21.83 -8.78 -20.57
CA LYS A 231 21.18 -8.38 -21.81
C LYS A 231 22.12 -7.38 -22.49
N GLU A 232 22.74 -7.84 -23.57
CA GLU A 232 23.38 -6.98 -24.55
C GLU A 232 22.45 -5.80 -24.85
N ALA A 233 22.94 -4.60 -24.52
CA ALA A 233 22.35 -3.36 -24.97
C ALA A 233 22.57 -3.25 -26.49
N ILE A 234 21.68 -3.83 -27.29
CA ILE A 234 21.59 -3.53 -28.73
C ILE A 234 20.11 -3.37 -29.13
N GLY A 235 19.73 -2.10 -29.34
CA GLY A 235 18.53 -1.61 -30.04
C GLY A 235 17.31 -1.38 -29.14
N SER A 236 16.63 -0.24 -29.10
CA SER A 236 16.73 1.02 -29.85
C SER A 236 15.86 2.05 -29.12
N ASP A 237 16.47 2.98 -28.38
CA ASP A 237 16.20 4.43 -28.51
C ASP A 237 17.14 5.20 -27.58
N GLY A 238 17.85 6.15 -28.15
CA GLY A 238 18.97 6.81 -27.50
C GLY A 238 18.53 7.99 -26.64
N PHE A 239 18.49 7.81 -25.30
CA PHE A 239 18.93 8.84 -24.34
C PHE A 239 18.98 8.28 -22.91
N ARG A 240 20.05 7.60 -22.49
CA ARG A 240 20.39 7.52 -21.06
C ARG A 240 21.87 7.77 -20.83
N ARG A 241 22.10 8.79 -20.01
CA ARG A 241 23.37 9.26 -19.46
C ARG A 241 24.25 8.08 -19.03
N SER A 242 25.52 8.18 -19.41
CA SER A 242 26.67 7.46 -18.86
C SER A 242 26.64 7.44 -17.32
N LEU A 243 25.99 6.44 -16.73
CA LEU A 243 26.26 5.96 -15.38
C LEU A 243 27.24 4.81 -15.53
N SER A 244 28.33 4.89 -14.78
CA SER A 244 29.49 4.00 -14.82
C SER A 244 29.13 2.51 -14.95
N GLU A 245 29.67 1.87 -15.99
CA GLU A 245 29.75 0.42 -16.14
C GLU A 245 30.26 -0.24 -14.84
N GLY A 246 29.55 -1.26 -14.35
CA GLY A 246 30.05 -2.17 -13.30
C GLY A 246 29.76 -1.81 -11.84
N SER A 247 28.81 -0.93 -11.53
CA SER A 247 28.38 -0.71 -10.14
C SER A 247 27.36 -1.77 -9.72
N TRP A 248 27.68 -2.58 -8.70
CA TRP A 248 26.77 -3.54 -8.03
C TRP A 248 25.38 -2.94 -7.72
N MET A 249 25.32 -1.64 -7.42
CA MET A 249 24.08 -0.90 -7.19
C MET A 249 23.15 -0.86 -8.41
N GLY A 250 23.70 -0.76 -9.62
CA GLY A 250 22.90 -0.72 -10.86
C GLY A 250 22.30 -2.09 -11.22
N GLU A 251 23.03 -3.17 -10.93
CA GLU A 251 22.56 -4.54 -11.14
C GLU A 251 21.45 -4.92 -10.14
N MET A 252 21.58 -4.46 -8.89
CA MET A 252 20.52 -4.62 -7.88
C MET A 252 19.24 -3.86 -8.24
N GLN A 253 19.37 -2.63 -8.77
CA GLN A 253 18.21 -1.83 -9.19
C GLN A 253 17.43 -2.53 -10.31
N GLN A 254 18.13 -3.11 -11.30
CA GLN A 254 17.50 -3.84 -12.40
C GLN A 254 16.80 -5.14 -11.96
N ALA A 255 17.30 -5.79 -10.90
CA ALA A 255 16.64 -6.94 -10.29
C ALA A 255 15.41 -6.52 -9.44
N SER A 256 15.46 -5.34 -8.83
CA SER A 256 14.36 -4.76 -8.04
C SER A 256 13.13 -4.46 -8.90
N ASP A 257 13.31 -4.09 -10.18
CA ASP A 257 12.21 -3.83 -11.12
C ASP A 257 11.33 -5.06 -11.44
N LYS A 258 11.76 -6.28 -11.08
CA LYS A 258 11.04 -7.53 -11.40
C LYS A 258 10.28 -8.17 -10.25
N SER A 259 10.70 -7.96 -9.01
CA SER A 259 10.07 -8.57 -7.83
C SER A 259 10.15 -7.64 -6.64
N VAL A 260 9.03 -7.45 -5.96
CA VAL A 260 8.94 -6.57 -4.79
C VAL A 260 9.48 -7.34 -3.58
N ILE A 261 10.52 -6.82 -2.93
CA ILE A 261 10.97 -7.38 -1.66
C ILE A 261 10.61 -6.42 -0.53
N ILE A 262 9.95 -6.96 0.49
CA ILE A 262 9.63 -6.26 1.71
C ILE A 262 10.37 -6.93 2.85
N SER A 263 11.15 -6.15 3.59
CA SER A 263 11.86 -6.63 4.77
C SER A 263 11.26 -6.01 6.02
N GLU A 264 10.87 -6.87 6.97
CA GLU A 264 10.52 -6.46 8.33
C GLU A 264 11.80 -6.08 9.08
N ILE A 265 11.80 -4.88 9.67
CA ILE A 265 12.89 -4.33 10.48
C ILE A 265 12.32 -3.81 11.80
N LEU A 266 12.78 -4.35 12.91
CA LEU A 266 12.22 -4.07 14.22
C LEU A 266 12.78 -2.77 14.83
N ASP A 267 14.05 -2.40 14.55
CA ASP A 267 14.67 -1.16 15.05
C ASP A 267 14.56 -0.01 14.02
N PRO A 268 13.85 1.10 14.34
CA PRO A 268 13.74 2.26 13.45
C PRO A 268 15.10 2.88 13.07
N ARG A 269 16.13 2.74 13.92
CA ARG A 269 17.48 3.24 13.62
C ARG A 269 18.10 2.48 12.45
N THR A 270 17.84 1.18 12.34
CA THR A 270 18.29 0.35 11.22
C THR A 270 17.61 0.83 9.92
N LYS A 271 16.30 1.09 9.95
CA LYS A 271 15.56 1.65 8.80
C LYS A 271 16.20 2.95 8.28
N ASN A 272 16.51 3.88 9.18
CA ASN A 272 17.10 5.18 8.80
C ASN A 272 18.47 5.04 8.14
N LEU A 273 19.29 4.07 8.55
CA LEU A 273 20.57 3.78 7.90
C LEU A 273 20.40 3.20 6.49
N LEU A 274 19.36 2.40 6.27
CA LEU A 274 19.08 1.78 4.97
C LEU A 274 18.54 2.79 3.95
N TYR A 275 17.78 3.78 4.39
CA TYR A 275 17.26 4.83 3.51
C TYR A 275 18.38 5.54 2.73
N MET A 276 19.54 5.75 3.37
CA MET A 276 20.72 6.36 2.74
C MET A 276 21.39 5.45 1.70
N SER A 277 21.18 4.14 1.78
CA SER A 277 21.90 3.15 0.97
C SER A 277 21.31 2.91 -0.42
N LYS A 278 20.11 3.46 -0.73
CA LYS A 278 19.38 3.23 -1.99
C LYS A 278 19.21 1.75 -2.37
N ILE A 279 19.29 0.83 -1.42
CA ILE A 279 18.82 -0.54 -1.62
C ILE A 279 17.32 -0.40 -1.84
N SER A 280 16.87 -0.57 -3.09
CA SER A 280 15.57 -0.16 -3.62
C SER A 280 14.40 -1.04 -3.15
N ASP A 281 14.52 -1.63 -1.97
CA ASP A 281 13.60 -2.61 -1.42
C ASP A 281 12.99 -2.06 -0.13
N TYR A 282 11.67 -2.23 -0.02
CA TYR A 282 10.90 -1.54 1.01
C TYR A 282 11.14 -2.17 2.38
N VAL A 283 11.50 -1.32 3.34
CA VAL A 283 11.74 -1.70 4.73
C VAL A 283 10.56 -1.20 5.56
N LEU A 284 9.81 -2.13 6.15
CA LEU A 284 8.72 -1.80 7.08
C LEU A 284 9.22 -1.97 8.50
N SER A 285 9.03 -0.94 9.33
CA SER A 285 9.43 -0.97 10.72
C SER A 285 8.32 -0.73 11.72
N ASN A 286 8.59 -1.08 12.98
CA ASN A 286 7.70 -0.82 14.13
C ASN A 286 7.40 0.67 14.37
N GLU A 287 8.07 1.57 13.65
CA GLU A 287 7.71 2.99 13.60
C GLU A 287 6.26 3.20 13.14
N LEU A 288 5.76 2.42 12.17
CA LEU A 288 4.37 2.52 11.71
C LEU A 288 3.36 2.21 12.83
N VAL A 289 3.70 1.25 13.70
CA VAL A 289 2.87 0.91 14.86
C VAL A 289 2.88 2.04 15.87
N SER A 290 4.04 2.66 16.09
CA SER A 290 4.18 3.80 17.00
C SER A 290 3.38 5.02 16.50
N MET A 291 3.42 5.26 15.19
CA MET A 291 2.64 6.28 14.51
C MET A 291 1.13 6.03 14.64
N ALA A 292 0.65 4.83 14.32
CA ALA A 292 -0.76 4.47 14.50
C ALA A 292 -1.24 4.61 15.96
N LEU A 293 -0.42 4.20 16.93
CA LEU A 293 -0.74 4.37 18.36
C LEU A 293 -0.85 5.84 18.77
N ALA A 294 0.02 6.70 18.23
CA ALA A 294 -0.03 8.13 18.48
C ALA A 294 -1.29 8.76 17.86
N MET A 295 -1.68 8.40 16.63
CA MET A 295 -2.94 8.87 16.03
C MET A 295 -4.16 8.52 16.88
N VAL A 296 -4.22 7.27 17.36
CA VAL A 296 -5.31 6.79 18.22
C VAL A 296 -5.28 7.44 19.61
N ALA A 297 -4.11 7.87 20.09
CA ALA A 297 -3.97 8.61 21.34
C ALA A 297 -4.51 10.05 21.21
N GLU A 298 -4.30 10.71 20.07
CA GLU A 298 -4.83 12.04 19.77
C GLU A 298 -6.36 11.99 19.56
N ASP A 299 -6.87 11.11 18.70
CA ASP A 299 -8.31 10.85 18.59
C ASP A 299 -8.60 9.34 18.49
N ARG A 300 -9.23 8.82 19.54
CA ARG A 300 -9.62 7.41 19.69
C ARG A 300 -10.54 6.92 18.56
N GLN A 301 -11.24 7.82 17.89
CA GLN A 301 -12.15 7.48 16.81
C GLN A 301 -11.41 7.09 15.53
N ILE A 302 -10.17 7.55 15.35
CA ILE A 302 -9.32 7.18 14.22
C ILE A 302 -9.01 5.68 14.20
N ASN A 303 -9.04 5.02 15.37
CA ASN A 303 -8.89 3.56 15.43
C ASN A 303 -9.90 2.82 14.54
N TYR A 304 -11.14 3.29 14.47
CA TYR A 304 -12.16 2.67 13.60
C TYR A 304 -11.87 2.87 12.11
N VAL A 305 -11.28 4.01 11.73
CA VAL A 305 -10.84 4.29 10.35
C VAL A 305 -9.70 3.35 9.98
N LEU A 306 -8.68 3.23 10.85
CA LEU A 306 -7.53 2.37 10.63
C LEU A 306 -7.92 0.89 10.61
N GLU A 307 -8.80 0.46 11.52
CA GLU A 307 -9.33 -0.91 11.54
C GLU A 307 -10.00 -1.28 10.22
N GLU A 308 -10.85 -0.41 9.66
CA GLU A 308 -11.49 -0.66 8.36
C GLU A 308 -10.47 -0.75 7.23
N LEU A 309 -9.54 0.21 7.15
CA LEU A 309 -8.52 0.25 6.09
C LEU A 309 -7.53 -0.92 6.15
N PHE A 310 -7.29 -1.51 7.32
CA PHE A 310 -6.43 -2.69 7.50
C PHE A 310 -7.17 -4.03 7.48
N ALA A 311 -8.50 -4.03 7.62
CA ALA A 311 -9.29 -5.25 7.60
C ALA A 311 -9.21 -5.98 6.24
N GLU A 312 -9.78 -7.18 6.17
CA GLU A 312 -10.00 -7.92 4.91
C GLU A 312 -11.26 -7.48 4.14
N GLN A 313 -12.20 -6.79 4.80
CA GLN A 313 -13.48 -6.36 4.24
C GLN A 313 -13.62 -4.83 4.30
N GLY A 314 -14.52 -4.24 3.53
CA GLY A 314 -14.74 -2.79 3.48
C GLY A 314 -13.73 -2.07 2.58
N ASN A 315 -13.42 -0.82 2.92
CA ASN A 315 -12.52 0.00 2.13
C ASN A 315 -11.03 -0.34 2.37
N GLU A 316 -10.18 -0.11 1.37
CA GLU A 316 -8.72 -0.06 1.51
C GLU A 316 -8.12 1.06 0.65
N LEU A 317 -6.84 1.35 0.90
CA LEU A 317 -6.04 2.17 -0.02
C LEU A 317 -5.62 1.35 -1.24
N GLN A 318 -5.86 1.92 -2.42
CA GLN A 318 -5.51 1.31 -3.70
C GLN A 318 -4.77 2.31 -4.59
N ILE A 319 -3.72 1.84 -5.27
CA ILE A 319 -3.03 2.54 -6.34
C ILE A 319 -3.67 2.12 -7.66
N ARG A 320 -4.23 3.10 -8.36
CA ARG A 320 -5.05 2.91 -9.56
C ARG A 320 -4.37 3.54 -10.76
N GLN A 321 -4.40 2.83 -11.89
CA GLN A 321 -3.84 3.35 -13.14
C GLN A 321 -4.69 4.54 -13.64
N SER A 322 -4.03 5.49 -14.30
CA SER A 322 -4.68 6.71 -14.75
C SER A 322 -5.71 6.50 -15.87
N ASP A 323 -5.56 5.44 -16.67
CA ASP A 323 -6.50 5.03 -17.72
C ASP A 323 -7.92 4.73 -17.20
N LEU A 324 -8.06 4.43 -15.91
CA LEU A 324 -9.36 4.24 -15.26
C LEU A 324 -10.16 5.54 -15.10
N TYR A 325 -9.50 6.71 -15.14
CA TYR A 325 -10.11 8.01 -14.86
C TYR A 325 -9.95 9.01 -16.00
N LEU A 326 -8.97 8.79 -16.88
CA LEU A 326 -8.50 9.76 -17.85
C LEU A 326 -8.57 9.22 -19.27
N ARG A 327 -8.78 10.10 -20.24
CA ARG A 327 -8.55 9.81 -21.66
C ARG A 327 -7.18 10.37 -22.07
N GLU A 328 -6.60 9.80 -23.13
CA GLU A 328 -5.34 10.33 -23.69
C GLU A 328 -5.48 11.83 -24.02
N ASP A 329 -4.44 12.59 -23.68
CA ASP A 329 -4.32 14.04 -23.88
C ASP A 329 -5.35 14.92 -23.15
N GLU A 330 -6.03 14.40 -22.13
CA GLU A 330 -7.01 15.18 -21.39
C GLU A 330 -6.39 16.09 -20.30
N GLU A 331 -6.87 17.34 -20.23
CA GLU A 331 -6.50 18.30 -19.19
C GLU A 331 -7.60 18.45 -18.14
N LEU A 332 -7.36 17.84 -16.98
CA LEU A 332 -8.26 17.85 -15.83
C LEU A 332 -7.58 18.44 -14.61
N ASN A 333 -8.38 19.08 -13.76
CA ASN A 333 -7.96 19.38 -12.40
C ASN A 333 -8.26 18.20 -11.45
N PHE A 334 -7.74 18.26 -10.23
CA PHE A 334 -7.87 17.15 -9.28
C PHE A 334 -9.33 16.89 -8.88
N PHE A 335 -10.15 17.93 -8.70
CA PHE A 335 -11.58 17.74 -8.42
C PHE A 335 -12.33 17.04 -9.57
N GLU A 336 -12.01 17.36 -10.83
CA GLU A 336 -12.58 16.67 -12.00
C GLU A 336 -12.23 15.17 -11.99
N VAL A 337 -11.03 14.80 -11.56
CA VAL A 337 -10.63 13.39 -11.37
C VAL A 337 -11.40 12.75 -10.22
N MET A 338 -11.51 13.43 -9.07
CA MET A 338 -12.26 12.93 -7.91
C MET A 338 -13.71 12.61 -8.28
N LEU A 339 -14.40 13.52 -8.98
CA LEU A 339 -15.79 13.30 -9.41
C LEU A 339 -15.93 12.14 -10.41
N ARG A 340 -14.93 11.89 -11.26
CA ARG A 340 -14.92 10.70 -12.12
C ARG A 340 -14.75 9.41 -11.33
N ALA A 341 -13.85 9.42 -10.34
CA ALA A 341 -13.64 8.28 -9.48
C ALA A 341 -14.90 7.89 -8.68
N ARG A 342 -15.79 8.85 -8.39
CA ARG A 342 -17.10 8.58 -7.79
C ARG A 342 -17.99 7.67 -8.62
N GLN A 343 -17.86 7.67 -9.96
CA GLN A 343 -18.58 6.72 -10.83
C GLN A 343 -18.18 5.26 -10.56
N ARG A 344 -17.02 5.04 -9.95
CA ARG A 344 -16.49 3.74 -9.52
C ARG A 344 -16.65 3.51 -8.01
N LYS A 345 -17.33 4.41 -7.29
CA LYS A 345 -17.39 4.45 -5.83
C LYS A 345 -16.00 4.51 -5.18
N GLU A 346 -15.13 5.35 -5.71
CA GLU A 346 -13.77 5.53 -5.18
C GLU A 346 -13.58 6.98 -4.70
N VAL A 347 -12.86 7.18 -3.60
CA VAL A 347 -12.43 8.51 -3.15
C VAL A 347 -10.96 8.67 -3.51
N VAL A 348 -10.65 9.42 -4.55
CA VAL A 348 -9.25 9.73 -4.89
C VAL A 348 -8.70 10.74 -3.89
N ILE A 349 -7.65 10.34 -3.18
CA ILE A 349 -7.00 11.12 -2.12
C ILE A 349 -5.66 11.69 -2.54
N GLY A 350 -5.09 11.23 -3.65
CA GLY A 350 -3.78 11.69 -4.12
C GLY A 350 -3.38 11.09 -5.47
N TYR A 351 -2.13 11.35 -5.86
CA TYR A 351 -1.54 10.81 -7.09
C TYR A 351 -0.02 10.70 -6.99
N ARG A 352 0.58 9.86 -7.85
CA ARG A 352 2.02 9.83 -8.11
C ARG A 352 2.24 10.00 -9.60
N LEU A 353 3.08 10.97 -9.95
CA LEU A 353 3.44 11.25 -11.33
C LEU A 353 4.48 10.24 -11.84
N GLU A 354 4.53 10.04 -13.16
CA GLU A 354 5.50 9.15 -13.81
C GLU A 354 6.96 9.41 -13.38
N ASP A 355 7.35 10.69 -13.33
CA ASP A 355 8.72 11.11 -12.98
C ASP A 355 8.93 11.34 -11.47
N ALA A 356 7.92 11.08 -10.64
CA ALA A 356 7.97 11.33 -9.20
C ALA A 356 8.25 10.05 -8.40
N GLU A 357 9.21 10.12 -7.47
CA GLU A 357 9.52 8.99 -6.58
C GLU A 357 8.46 8.79 -5.48
N ARG A 358 7.78 9.86 -5.05
CA ARG A 358 6.78 9.84 -3.96
C ARG A 358 5.39 10.23 -4.46
N ALA A 359 4.38 9.61 -3.87
CA ALA A 359 3.00 10.04 -4.04
C ALA A 359 2.76 11.36 -3.28
N ILE A 360 1.79 12.13 -3.77
CA ILE A 360 1.30 13.35 -3.12
C ILE A 360 -0.12 13.06 -2.66
N ILE A 361 -0.32 13.01 -1.35
CA ILE A 361 -1.62 12.87 -0.71
C ILE A 361 -2.17 14.26 -0.40
N ASN A 362 -3.49 14.44 -0.55
CA ASN A 362 -4.16 15.74 -0.41
C ASN A 362 -3.45 16.86 -1.21
N PRO A 363 -3.36 16.75 -2.55
CA PRO A 363 -2.56 17.68 -3.33
C PRO A 363 -3.03 19.14 -3.15
N PRO A 364 -2.09 20.09 -3.07
CA PRO A 364 -2.43 21.51 -3.08
C PRO A 364 -2.95 21.92 -4.46
N ASP A 365 -3.71 23.00 -4.52
CA ASP A 365 -4.28 23.55 -5.76
C ASP A 365 -5.09 22.53 -6.59
N LYS A 366 -6.20 22.08 -6.00
CA LYS A 366 -7.11 21.08 -6.60
C LYS A 366 -7.87 21.58 -7.84
N VAL A 367 -7.83 22.88 -8.14
CA VAL A 367 -8.60 23.53 -9.21
C VAL A 367 -7.80 23.77 -10.49
N SER A 368 -6.47 23.86 -10.40
CA SER A 368 -5.61 24.01 -11.57
C SER A 368 -5.64 22.76 -12.45
N ARG A 369 -5.89 22.97 -13.74
CA ARG A 369 -5.86 21.91 -14.73
C ARG A 369 -4.43 21.55 -15.07
N ARG A 370 -4.19 20.26 -15.25
CA ARG A 370 -2.92 19.74 -15.75
C ARG A 370 -3.18 18.66 -16.79
N ARG A 371 -2.22 18.49 -17.68
CA ARG A 371 -2.15 17.30 -18.54
C ARG A 371 -1.54 16.16 -17.75
N TRP A 372 -2.20 15.02 -17.78
CA TRP A 372 -1.78 13.81 -17.08
C TRP A 372 -1.12 12.83 -18.06
N SER A 373 -0.14 12.07 -17.58
CA SER A 373 0.48 10.96 -18.31
C SER A 373 -0.35 9.69 -18.10
N PRO A 374 -0.49 8.81 -19.11
CA PRO A 374 -1.02 7.45 -18.92
C PRO A 374 -0.23 6.60 -17.91
N LYS A 375 0.99 7.01 -17.56
CA LYS A 375 1.80 6.34 -16.54
C LYS A 375 1.71 6.98 -15.15
N ASP A 376 0.98 8.09 -15.03
CA ASP A 376 0.59 8.60 -13.72
C ASP A 376 -0.34 7.57 -13.05
N VAL A 377 -0.30 7.52 -11.73
CA VAL A 377 -1.18 6.67 -10.92
C VAL A 377 -1.89 7.50 -9.86
N PHE A 378 -3.10 7.12 -9.53
CA PHE A 378 -3.92 7.75 -8.49
C PHE A 378 -3.96 6.89 -7.24
N VAL A 379 -4.08 7.54 -6.08
CA VAL A 379 -4.28 6.89 -4.80
C VAL A 379 -5.73 7.08 -4.41
N ALA A 380 -6.46 5.99 -4.17
CA ALA A 380 -7.87 6.04 -3.84
C ALA A 380 -8.21 5.18 -2.62
N ILE A 381 -9.23 5.60 -1.87
CA ILE A 381 -9.96 4.75 -0.93
C ILE A 381 -11.10 4.12 -1.71
N ALA A 382 -11.13 2.80 -1.75
CA ALA A 382 -12.11 2.03 -2.52
C ALA A 382 -12.48 0.74 -1.78
N GLU A 383 -13.69 0.23 -2.01
CA GLU A 383 -14.05 -1.12 -1.55
C GLU A 383 -13.13 -2.16 -2.19
N LYS A 384 -12.82 -3.21 -1.43
CA LYS A 384 -12.00 -4.33 -1.90
C LYS A 384 -12.75 -5.07 -3.01
N GLU A 385 -12.06 -5.26 -4.14
CA GLU A 385 -12.56 -6.05 -5.28
C GLU A 385 -12.58 -7.54 -5.00
#